data_AF-A0A4Q2X6T6-F1
#
_entry.id   AF-A0A4Q2X6T6-F1
#
_cell.length_a   1.000
_cell.length_b   1.000
_cell.length_c   1.000
_cell.angle_alpha   90.00
_cell.angle_beta   90.00
_cell.angle_gamma   90.00
#
_symmetry.space_group_name_H-M   'P 1'
#
loop_
_entity.id
_entity.type
_entity.pdbx_description
1 polymer ?
#
loop_
_entity_poly.entity_id
_entity_poly.type
_entity_poly.pdbx_seq_one_letter_code
_entity_poly.pdbx_strand_id
1 'polypeptide(L)'
;MKNLVLATFALVASAQISCASLFDDLVGKWKVNGTRPGYSVTTVFKKVGSKGLKRTSTIVIPGLANAKDVTNYNTNGTVNGTIKRGGVLQVTIEGTWRVSGNTLIEDVELTGVAYPGGATQKTKVKKVNANKLSTVSTVNGSRTTGTLTRVR
;
A
#
# COMPACT_ATOMS: atom_id res chain seq x y z
N MET A 1 1.56 22.04 -0.28
CA MET A 1 1.13 21.21 0.87
C MET A 1 0.12 20.10 0.51
N LYS A 2 -0.82 20.29 -0.42
CA LYS A 2 -1.72 19.22 -0.91
C LYS A 2 -0.97 18.03 -1.56
N ASN A 3 0.12 18.29 -2.27
CA ASN A 3 0.85 17.28 -3.05
C ASN A 3 1.71 16.30 -2.22
N LEU A 4 2.12 16.68 -1.00
CA LEU A 4 2.89 15.79 -0.12
C LEU A 4 1.99 14.70 0.48
N VAL A 5 0.72 15.05 0.73
CA VAL A 5 -0.29 14.13 1.24
C VAL A 5 -0.65 13.10 0.16
N LEU A 6 -0.79 13.52 -1.11
CA LEU A 6 -1.04 12.62 -2.25
C LEU A 6 0.12 11.65 -2.54
N ALA A 7 1.38 12.10 -2.55
CA ALA A 7 2.52 11.25 -2.87
C ALA A 7 2.82 10.19 -1.78
N THR A 8 2.45 10.47 -0.52
CA THR A 8 2.72 9.56 0.60
C THR A 8 1.66 8.48 0.77
N PHE A 9 0.44 8.70 0.26
CA PHE A 9 -0.66 7.74 0.35
C PHE A 9 -0.70 6.70 -0.78
N ALA A 10 0.10 6.91 -1.84
CA ALA A 10 0.20 6.02 -3.00
C ALA A 10 1.16 4.82 -2.82
N LEU A 11 1.75 4.62 -1.64
CA LEU A 11 2.69 3.52 -1.40
C LEU A 11 1.98 2.25 -0.96
N VAL A 12 1.62 1.54 -2.00
CA VAL A 12 0.89 0.28 -2.02
C VAL A 12 1.65 -0.88 -1.48
N ALA A 13 0.86 -1.76 -0.90
CA ALA A 13 1.33 -3.07 -0.55
C ALA A 13 0.16 -4.07 -0.61
N SER A 14 0.16 -4.95 -1.60
CA SER A 14 -0.82 -6.05 -1.69
C SER A 14 -0.15 -7.39 -2.07
N ALA A 15 -0.75 -8.57 -1.78
CA ALA A 15 -0.23 -9.93 -2.11
C ALA A 15 -1.26 -10.86 -2.80
N GLN A 16 -0.77 -11.93 -3.51
CA GLN A 16 -1.35 -12.93 -4.47
C GLN A 16 -1.99 -14.29 -4.05
N ILE A 17 -3.08 -14.73 -4.69
CA ILE A 17 -3.22 -16.17 -5.07
C ILE A 17 -3.43 -16.14 -6.59
N SER A 18 -2.57 -16.71 -7.45
CA SER A 18 -2.03 -18.07 -7.50
C SER A 18 -0.56 -18.26 -7.10
N CYS A 19 -0.28 -19.46 -6.59
CA CYS A 19 0.98 -19.97 -6.03
C CYS A 19 1.30 -19.41 -4.63
N ALA A 20 1.21 -20.27 -3.62
CA ALA A 20 1.39 -19.96 -2.21
C ALA A 20 2.71 -19.24 -1.82
N SER A 21 3.69 -19.11 -2.74
CA SER A 21 5.01 -18.56 -2.47
C SER A 21 5.07 -17.04 -2.34
N LEU A 22 4.35 -16.24 -3.15
CA LEU A 22 4.50 -14.77 -3.09
C LEU A 22 3.90 -14.18 -1.80
N PHE A 23 2.82 -14.76 -1.30
CA PHE A 23 2.25 -14.34 -0.01
C PHE A 23 3.25 -14.53 1.11
N ASP A 24 3.90 -15.70 1.19
CA ASP A 24 4.96 -15.95 2.16
C ASP A 24 6.15 -15.02 1.96
N ASP A 25 6.50 -14.74 0.71
CA ASP A 25 7.59 -13.84 0.34
C ASP A 25 7.32 -12.36 0.64
N LEU A 26 6.05 -11.95 0.71
CA LEU A 26 5.66 -10.59 1.06
C LEU A 26 5.43 -10.43 2.55
N VAL A 27 5.06 -11.50 3.26
CA VAL A 27 4.88 -11.48 4.72
C VAL A 27 6.18 -11.00 5.38
N GLY A 28 6.01 -10.03 6.27
CA GLY A 28 7.11 -9.37 6.96
C GLY A 28 6.93 -7.86 7.02
N LYS A 29 7.95 -7.23 7.58
CA LYS A 29 8.03 -5.78 7.76
C LYS A 29 8.92 -5.18 6.68
N TRP A 30 8.48 -4.07 6.11
CA TRP A 30 9.11 -3.39 5.00
C TRP A 30 9.18 -1.90 5.30
N LYS A 31 10.24 -1.25 4.84
CA LYS A 31 10.44 0.20 4.97
C LYS A 31 10.66 0.81 3.61
N VAL A 32 10.02 1.95 3.34
CA VAL A 32 10.28 2.74 2.14
C VAL A 32 11.61 3.49 2.31
N ASN A 33 12.49 3.39 1.32
CA ASN A 33 13.75 4.13 1.28
C ASN A 33 13.59 5.47 0.54
N GLY A 34 14.40 6.47 0.90
CA GLY A 34 14.58 7.68 0.09
C GLY A 34 13.40 8.65 0.09
N THR A 35 12.67 8.74 1.19
CA THR A 35 11.51 9.60 1.38
C THR A 35 11.93 11.05 1.65
N ARG A 36 11.67 11.97 0.71
CA ARG A 36 11.88 13.42 0.89
C ARG A 36 10.52 14.10 1.06
N PRO A 37 10.29 14.93 2.09
CA PRO A 37 11.24 15.59 2.99
C PRO A 37 11.41 14.92 4.37
N GLY A 38 11.82 13.64 4.44
CA GLY A 38 12.16 12.99 5.71
C GLY A 38 11.00 12.31 6.43
N TYR A 39 9.91 11.99 5.74
CA TYR A 39 8.89 11.10 6.29
C TYR A 39 9.39 9.65 6.34
N SER A 40 8.77 8.77 7.12
CA SER A 40 9.06 7.34 7.07
C SER A 40 7.77 6.56 6.85
N VAL A 41 7.86 5.51 6.04
CA VAL A 41 6.75 4.59 5.82
C VAL A 41 7.23 3.19 6.18
N THR A 42 6.54 2.58 7.12
CA THR A 42 6.75 1.18 7.50
C THR A 42 5.49 0.41 7.18
N THR A 43 5.63 -0.67 6.43
CA THR A 43 4.51 -1.50 5.99
C THR A 43 4.72 -2.93 6.47
N VAL A 44 3.68 -3.51 7.04
CA VAL A 44 3.66 -4.90 7.48
C VAL A 44 2.63 -5.64 6.66
N PHE A 45 3.06 -6.76 6.11
CA PHE A 45 2.20 -7.74 5.46
C PHE A 45 2.03 -8.96 6.35
N LYS A 46 0.79 -9.37 6.56
CA LYS A 46 0.46 -10.54 7.37
C LYS A 46 -0.60 -11.40 6.67
N LYS A 47 -0.41 -12.72 6.68
CA LYS A 47 -1.45 -13.69 6.32
C LYS A 47 -2.61 -13.64 7.31
N VAL A 48 -3.84 -13.69 6.81
CA VAL A 48 -5.07 -13.76 7.60
C VAL A 48 -5.74 -15.10 7.35
N GLY A 49 -5.09 -16.19 7.78
CA GLY A 49 -5.57 -17.56 7.51
C GLY A 49 -5.89 -17.79 6.03
N SER A 50 -7.04 -18.40 5.75
CA SER A 50 -7.59 -18.59 4.40
C SER A 50 -8.30 -17.35 3.83
N LYS A 51 -8.41 -16.25 4.60
CA LYS A 51 -9.15 -15.04 4.20
C LYS A 51 -8.33 -14.10 3.31
N GLY A 52 -7.02 -14.30 3.23
CA GLY A 52 -6.12 -13.55 2.35
C GLY A 52 -5.03 -12.81 3.12
N LEU A 53 -4.67 -11.61 2.69
CA LEU A 53 -3.55 -10.84 3.25
C LEU A 53 -4.04 -9.55 3.87
N LYS A 54 -3.43 -9.14 4.99
CA LYS A 54 -3.58 -7.81 5.56
C LYS A 54 -2.29 -7.02 5.38
N ARG A 55 -2.39 -5.84 4.77
CA ARG A 55 -1.38 -4.78 4.84
C ARG A 55 -1.73 -3.85 6.00
N THR A 56 -0.71 -3.45 6.75
CA THR A 56 -0.80 -2.31 7.65
C THR A 56 0.40 -1.40 7.45
N SER A 57 0.16 -0.16 7.08
CA SER A 57 1.22 0.84 6.88
C SER A 57 1.14 1.93 7.94
N THR A 58 2.29 2.34 8.46
CA THR A 58 2.42 3.53 9.32
C THR A 58 3.27 4.54 8.60
N ILE A 59 2.74 5.75 8.46
CA ILE A 59 3.36 6.89 7.82
C ILE A 59 3.62 7.94 8.90
N VAL A 60 4.89 8.27 9.10
CA VAL A 60 5.33 9.30 10.04
C VAL A 60 5.88 10.47 9.22
N ILE A 61 5.26 11.63 9.34
CA ILE A 61 5.73 12.87 8.70
C ILE A 61 6.05 13.85 9.82
N PRO A 62 7.27 14.42 9.88
CA PRO A 62 7.61 15.42 10.91
C PRO A 62 6.60 16.56 10.96
N GLY A 63 6.16 16.94 12.16
CA GLY A 63 5.20 18.02 12.38
C GLY A 63 3.74 17.69 12.06
N LEU A 64 3.42 16.45 11.66
CA LEU A 64 2.04 16.01 11.41
C LEU A 64 1.68 14.79 12.26
N ALA A 65 0.39 14.64 12.55
CA ALA A 65 -0.12 13.41 13.13
C ALA A 65 0.17 12.21 12.20
N ASN A 66 0.57 11.10 12.81
CA ASN A 66 0.84 9.86 12.09
C ASN A 66 -0.40 9.40 11.32
N ALA A 67 -0.17 8.88 10.12
CA ALA A 67 -1.20 8.17 9.38
C ALA A 67 -1.01 6.66 9.48
N LYS A 68 -2.12 5.95 9.63
CA LYS A 68 -2.18 4.49 9.64
C LYS A 68 -3.12 4.05 8.53
N ASP A 69 -2.62 3.16 7.71
CA ASP A 69 -3.34 2.51 6.63
C ASP A 69 -3.54 1.03 6.99
N VAL A 70 -4.74 0.53 6.80
CA VAL A 70 -5.09 -0.88 6.97
C VAL A 70 -5.85 -1.32 5.74
N THR A 71 -5.35 -2.35 5.07
CA THR A 71 -5.94 -2.85 3.83
C THR A 71 -5.99 -4.37 3.85
N ASN A 72 -7.13 -4.94 3.50
CA ASN A 72 -7.37 -6.37 3.38
C ASN A 72 -7.46 -6.75 1.91
N TYR A 73 -6.70 -7.77 1.53
CA TYR A 73 -6.70 -8.40 0.23
C TYR A 73 -7.38 -9.75 0.39
N ASN A 74 -8.65 -9.78 0.01
CA ASN A 74 -9.47 -10.97 0.16
C ASN A 74 -9.17 -11.96 -0.96
N THR A 75 -9.26 -13.25 -0.68
CA THR A 75 -8.94 -14.33 -1.64
C THR A 75 -9.80 -14.33 -2.89
N ASN A 76 -10.98 -13.71 -2.87
CA ASN A 76 -11.84 -13.51 -4.03
C ASN A 76 -11.37 -12.37 -4.97
N GLY A 77 -10.18 -11.80 -4.73
CA GLY A 77 -9.62 -10.71 -5.54
C GLY A 77 -10.15 -9.32 -5.19
N THR A 78 -10.96 -9.17 -4.14
CA THR A 78 -11.40 -7.86 -3.66
C THR A 78 -10.42 -7.26 -2.67
N VAL A 79 -10.29 -5.94 -2.69
CA VAL A 79 -9.53 -5.18 -1.70
C VAL A 79 -10.45 -4.18 -1.02
N ASN A 80 -10.32 -4.08 0.30
CA ASN A 80 -10.93 -3.00 1.08
C ASN A 80 -9.94 -2.48 2.12
N GLY A 81 -10.03 -1.20 2.46
CA GLY A 81 -9.12 -0.61 3.41
C GLY A 81 -9.50 0.80 3.83
N THR A 82 -8.77 1.30 4.82
CA THR A 82 -8.94 2.67 5.30
C THR A 82 -7.59 3.27 5.67
N ILE A 83 -7.50 4.58 5.49
CA ILE A 83 -6.40 5.40 5.95
C ILE A 83 -6.92 6.39 6.97
N LYS A 84 -6.34 6.37 8.16
CA LYS A 84 -6.66 7.28 9.26
C LYS A 84 -5.45 8.14 9.61
N ARG A 85 -5.66 9.42 9.92
CA ARG A 85 -4.62 10.31 10.44
C ARG A 85 -5.06 10.88 11.79
N GLY A 86 -4.25 10.69 12.84
CA GLY A 86 -4.63 11.11 14.19
C GLY A 86 -5.95 10.48 14.67
N GLY A 87 -6.31 9.30 14.18
CA GLY A 87 -7.59 8.62 14.48
C GLY A 87 -8.74 8.97 13.55
N VAL A 88 -8.64 10.06 12.78
CA VAL A 88 -9.70 10.51 11.85
C VAL A 88 -9.59 9.80 10.51
N LEU A 89 -10.70 9.26 10.00
CA LEU A 89 -10.76 8.66 8.66
C LEU A 89 -10.51 9.71 7.58
N GLN A 90 -9.52 9.45 6.72
CA GLN A 90 -9.13 10.34 5.63
C GLN A 90 -9.54 9.77 4.27
N VAL A 91 -9.35 8.45 4.10
CA VAL A 91 -9.56 7.73 2.84
C VAL A 91 -10.12 6.34 3.13
N THR A 92 -11.11 5.93 2.34
CA THR A 92 -11.56 4.56 2.17
C THR A 92 -11.00 4.04 0.85
N ILE A 93 -10.59 2.78 0.84
CA ILE A 93 -9.98 2.09 -0.30
C ILE A 93 -10.89 0.92 -0.65
N GLU A 94 -11.35 0.84 -1.89
CA GLU A 94 -12.16 -0.29 -2.38
C GLU A 94 -11.75 -0.64 -3.81
N GLY A 95 -11.80 -1.91 -4.17
CA GLY A 95 -11.56 -2.31 -5.55
C GLY A 95 -11.10 -3.74 -5.69
N THR A 96 -10.17 -3.95 -6.62
CA THR A 96 -9.66 -5.28 -6.92
C THR A 96 -8.16 -5.36 -6.79
N TRP A 97 -7.69 -6.56 -6.51
CA TRP A 97 -6.31 -6.92 -6.62
C TRP A 97 -6.19 -8.25 -7.32
N ARG A 98 -5.09 -8.39 -8.03
CA ARG A 98 -4.64 -9.64 -8.61
C ARG A 98 -3.14 -9.60 -8.60
N VAL A 99 -2.54 -10.70 -8.98
CA VAL A 99 -1.10 -10.70 -9.14
C VAL A 99 -0.76 -11.51 -10.39
N SER A 100 0.40 -11.23 -10.94
CA SER A 100 0.93 -11.83 -12.15
C SER A 100 2.42 -12.06 -11.96
N GLY A 101 2.84 -13.33 -11.93
CA GLY A 101 4.22 -13.71 -11.63
C GLY A 101 4.66 -13.20 -10.24
N ASN A 102 5.75 -12.43 -10.20
CA ASN A 102 6.29 -11.81 -8.98
C ASN A 102 5.74 -10.40 -8.70
N THR A 103 4.69 -9.98 -9.40
CA THR A 103 4.18 -8.61 -9.37
C THR A 103 2.72 -8.58 -8.97
N LEU A 104 2.45 -7.95 -7.84
CA LEU A 104 1.10 -7.65 -7.44
C LEU A 104 0.60 -6.40 -8.14
N ILE A 105 -0.67 -6.43 -8.56
CA ILE A 105 -1.40 -5.37 -9.20
C ILE A 105 -2.69 -5.09 -8.42
N GLU A 106 -2.86 -3.87 -7.93
CA GLU A 106 -4.14 -3.38 -7.40
C GLU A 106 -4.72 -2.28 -8.30
N ASP A 107 -6.04 -2.23 -8.34
CA ASP A 107 -6.83 -1.22 -9.00
C ASP A 107 -7.97 -0.84 -8.05
N VAL A 108 -7.87 0.34 -7.44
CA VAL A 108 -8.71 0.76 -6.33
C VAL A 108 -9.27 2.15 -6.55
N GLU A 109 -10.48 2.35 -6.06
CA GLU A 109 -11.07 3.65 -5.83
C GLU A 109 -10.72 4.13 -4.42
N LEU A 110 -10.38 5.40 -4.33
CA LEU A 110 -10.06 6.13 -3.11
C LEU A 110 -11.12 7.19 -2.90
N THR A 111 -11.86 7.13 -1.80
CA THR A 111 -12.89 8.11 -1.46
C THR A 111 -12.64 8.67 -0.06
N GLY A 112 -13.03 9.91 0.20
CA GLY A 112 -12.97 10.49 1.54
C GLY A 112 -12.57 11.96 1.55
N VAL A 113 -12.31 12.52 2.72
CA VAL A 113 -12.01 13.95 2.90
C VAL A 113 -10.79 14.40 2.09
N ALA A 114 -9.80 13.52 1.90
CA ALA A 114 -8.64 13.80 1.07
C ALA A 114 -8.91 13.68 -0.45
N TYR A 115 -9.98 12.97 -0.84
CA TYR A 115 -10.41 12.73 -2.22
C TYR A 115 -11.92 12.93 -2.36
N PRO A 116 -12.44 14.17 -2.22
CA PRO A 116 -13.88 14.44 -2.16
C PRO A 116 -14.61 14.14 -3.48
N GLY A 117 -13.91 14.14 -4.62
CA GLY A 117 -14.44 13.70 -5.92
C GLY A 117 -14.06 12.26 -6.29
N GLY A 118 -13.53 11.49 -5.33
CA GLY A 118 -12.92 10.20 -5.61
C GLY A 118 -11.56 10.31 -6.31
N ALA A 119 -10.82 9.21 -6.31
CA ALA A 119 -9.63 9.03 -7.13
C ALA A 119 -9.45 7.56 -7.48
N THR A 120 -8.91 7.28 -8.66
CA THR A 120 -8.51 5.92 -9.02
C THR A 120 -7.00 5.76 -8.80
N GLN A 121 -6.62 4.67 -8.17
CA GLN A 121 -5.25 4.30 -7.92
C GLN A 121 -4.98 2.92 -8.51
N LYS A 122 -4.03 2.86 -9.45
CA LYS A 122 -3.48 1.61 -9.98
C LYS A 122 -2.07 1.44 -9.50
N THR A 123 -1.76 0.30 -8.90
CA THR A 123 -0.43 0.10 -8.38
C THR A 123 0.12 -1.28 -8.58
N LYS A 124 1.43 -1.32 -8.86
CA LYS A 124 2.21 -2.53 -9.02
C LYS A 124 3.27 -2.63 -7.94
N VAL A 125 3.36 -3.78 -7.27
CA VAL A 125 4.43 -4.13 -6.32
C VAL A 125 5.13 -5.37 -6.84
N LYS A 126 6.36 -5.21 -7.31
CA LYS A 126 7.17 -6.30 -7.85
C LYS A 126 8.23 -6.73 -6.84
N LYS A 127 8.30 -8.02 -6.54
CA LYS A 127 9.40 -8.60 -5.78
C LYS A 127 10.65 -8.60 -6.65
N VAL A 128 11.65 -7.83 -6.26
CA VAL A 128 12.95 -7.78 -6.95
C VAL A 128 13.84 -8.90 -6.42
N ASN A 129 13.89 -9.07 -5.09
CA ASN A 129 14.52 -10.19 -4.41
C ASN A 129 13.90 -10.37 -3.00
N ALA A 130 14.43 -11.29 -2.19
CA ALA A 130 13.91 -11.58 -0.85
C ALA A 130 13.84 -10.35 0.09
N ASN A 131 14.71 -9.36 -0.12
CA ASN A 131 14.87 -8.19 0.74
C ASN A 131 14.45 -6.88 0.06
N LYS A 132 13.95 -6.92 -1.18
CA LYS A 132 13.65 -5.71 -1.96
C LYS A 132 12.38 -5.86 -2.80
N LEU A 133 11.48 -4.89 -2.66
CA LEU A 133 10.32 -4.69 -3.53
C LEU A 133 10.48 -3.38 -4.30
N SER A 134 9.99 -3.34 -5.53
CA SER A 134 9.82 -2.11 -6.31
C SER A 134 8.34 -1.81 -6.47
N THR A 135 7.96 -0.54 -6.33
CA THR A 135 6.57 -0.09 -6.45
C THR A 135 6.40 0.94 -7.54
N VAL A 136 5.27 0.87 -8.24
CA VAL A 136 4.84 1.86 -9.23
C VAL A 136 3.35 2.09 -9.03
N SER A 137 2.99 3.25 -8.50
CA SER A 137 1.60 3.66 -8.29
C SER A 137 1.24 4.79 -9.23
N THR A 138 0.02 4.80 -9.73
CA THR A 138 -0.56 5.89 -10.50
C THR A 138 -1.88 6.28 -9.85
N VAL A 139 -2.00 7.52 -9.38
CA VAL A 139 -3.22 8.08 -8.80
C VAL A 139 -3.70 9.22 -9.70
N ASN A 140 -4.91 9.11 -10.26
CA ASN A 140 -5.47 10.12 -11.19
C ASN A 140 -4.47 10.57 -12.27
N GLY A 141 -3.75 9.61 -12.87
CA GLY A 141 -2.73 9.87 -13.90
C GLY A 141 -1.34 10.28 -13.37
N SER A 142 -1.22 10.66 -12.10
CA SER A 142 0.07 11.01 -11.49
C SER A 142 0.83 9.76 -11.04
N ARG A 143 2.01 9.52 -11.62
CA ARG A 143 2.83 8.33 -11.35
C ARG A 143 3.87 8.59 -10.27
N THR A 144 3.95 7.67 -9.32
CA THR A 144 4.98 7.60 -8.26
C THR A 144 5.67 6.25 -8.31
N THR A 145 6.99 6.23 -8.15
CA THR A 145 7.77 4.99 -8.02
C THR A 145 8.46 4.94 -6.67
N GLY A 146 8.70 3.73 -6.17
CA GLY A 146 9.31 3.53 -4.88
C GLY A 146 10.05 2.21 -4.77
N THR A 147 10.82 2.07 -3.70
CA THR A 147 11.47 0.83 -3.31
C THR A 147 11.25 0.59 -1.84
N LEU A 148 10.89 -0.64 -1.48
CA LEU A 148 10.81 -1.09 -0.11
C LEU A 148 11.93 -2.08 0.17
N THR A 149 12.54 -1.95 1.34
CA THR A 149 13.53 -2.90 1.86
C THR A 149 12.96 -3.63 3.07
N ARG A 150 13.24 -4.94 3.15
CA ARG A 150 12.80 -5.78 4.26
C ARG A 150 13.52 -5.33 5.54
N VAL A 151 12.77 -5.23 6.62
CA VAL A 151 13.26 -4.92 7.97
C VAL A 151 13.32 -6.24 8.73
N ARG A 152 14.49 -6.54 9.32
CA ARG A 152 14.66 -7.68 10.22
C ARG A 152 13.93 -7.45 11.54
#